data_AF-A0A317J473-F1
#
_entry.id   AF-A0A317J473-F1
#
_cell.length_a   1.000
_cell.length_b   1.000
_cell.length_c   1.000
_cell.angle_alpha   90.00
_cell.angle_beta   90.00
_cell.angle_gamma   90.00
#
_symmetry.space_group_name_H-M   'P 1'
#
loop_
_entity.id
_entity.type
_entity.pdbx_description
1 polymer ?
#
loop_
_entity_poly.entity_id
_entity_poly.type
_entity_poly.pdbx_seq_one_letter_code
_entity_poly.pdbx_strand_id
1 'polypeptide(L)'
;ALAPETYYPLASVYQEAGRNLDLAKAADKDCIYLLGRILEWRHLNDAAELKDTVTRLIHDFRMSRQFLYQLRSFYRHEAYGESGGDVQRTWRFQRRFNRILSGTRDREFQKLRAHLINELVGRKSAEVKLRPAGLVALEWARLVTEG
;
A
#
# COMPACT_ATOMS: atom_id res chain seq x y z
N ALA A 1 9.59 -13.00 3.26
CA ALA A 1 10.92 -13.62 3.14
C ALA A 1 11.38 -13.53 1.68
N LEU A 2 12.70 -13.54 1.40
CA LEU A 2 13.23 -13.53 0.02
C LEU A 2 13.02 -14.87 -0.69
N ALA A 3 12.92 -15.97 0.06
CA ALA A 3 12.49 -17.26 -0.42
C ALA A 3 10.99 -17.44 -0.14
N PRO A 4 10.18 -17.90 -1.12
CA PRO A 4 8.78 -18.25 -0.92
C PRO A 4 8.57 -19.38 0.10
N GLU A 5 9.49 -20.36 0.12
CA GLU A 5 9.42 -21.56 0.95
C GLU A 5 10.82 -21.98 1.42
N THR A 6 10.91 -22.76 2.50
CA THR A 6 12.18 -23.20 3.12
C THR A 6 13.10 -23.97 2.16
N TYR A 7 12.53 -24.66 1.18
CA TYR A 7 13.29 -25.47 0.20
C TYR A 7 13.43 -24.79 -1.16
N TYR A 8 13.15 -23.49 -1.23
CA TYR A 8 13.28 -22.77 -2.49
C TYR A 8 14.75 -22.70 -2.93
N PRO A 9 15.10 -23.08 -4.16
CA PRO A 9 16.49 -23.12 -4.60
C PRO A 9 17.17 -21.75 -4.48
N LEU A 10 18.33 -21.71 -3.81
CA LEU A 10 19.07 -20.48 -3.57
C LEU A 10 19.45 -19.76 -4.88
N ALA A 11 19.81 -20.53 -5.91
CA ALA A 11 20.11 -19.99 -7.25
C ALA A 11 18.91 -19.22 -7.84
N SER A 12 17.69 -19.73 -7.65
CA SER A 12 16.45 -19.06 -8.10
C SER A 12 16.20 -17.77 -7.32
N VAL A 13 16.46 -17.75 -6.01
CA VAL A 13 16.36 -16.52 -5.20
C VAL A 13 17.33 -15.46 -5.71
N TYR A 14 18.60 -15.82 -5.95
CA TYR A 14 19.59 -14.86 -6.46
C TYR A 14 19.25 -14.36 -7.87
N GLN A 15 18.78 -15.24 -8.75
CA GLN A 15 18.39 -14.85 -10.10
C GLN A 15 17.21 -13.88 -10.07
N GLU A 16 16.21 -14.12 -9.22
CA GLU A 16 15.07 -13.23 -9.06
C GLU A 16 15.46 -11.90 -8.42
N ALA A 17 16.29 -11.91 -7.37
CA ALA A 17 16.84 -10.71 -6.76
C ALA A 17 17.66 -9.87 -7.76
N GLY A 18 18.43 -10.53 -8.63
CA GLY A 18 19.17 -9.88 -9.72
C GLY A 18 18.23 -9.16 -10.70
N ARG A 19 17.19 -9.85 -11.18
CA ARG A 19 16.17 -9.23 -12.05
C ARG A 19 15.48 -8.03 -11.39
N ASN A 20 15.13 -8.16 -10.12
CA ASN A 20 14.50 -7.09 -9.34
C ASN A 20 15.45 -5.88 -9.17
N LEU A 21 16.74 -6.12 -8.97
CA LEU A 21 17.76 -5.08 -8.92
C LEU A 21 17.92 -4.38 -10.27
N ASP A 22 17.94 -5.13 -11.37
CA ASP A 22 18.03 -4.56 -12.71
C ASP A 22 16.83 -3.67 -13.04
N LEU A 23 15.61 -4.10 -12.66
CA LEU A 23 14.41 -3.27 -12.77
C LEU A 23 14.54 -1.97 -11.97
N ALA A 24 15.02 -2.04 -10.73
CA ALA A 24 15.19 -0.85 -9.89
C ALA A 24 16.23 0.12 -10.47
N LYS A 25 17.38 -0.40 -10.94
CA LYS A 25 18.44 0.39 -11.59
C LYS A 25 17.98 1.07 -12.88
N ALA A 26 17.11 0.41 -13.64
CA ALA A 26 16.60 0.94 -14.89
C ALA A 26 15.57 2.05 -14.71
N ALA A 27 14.93 2.16 -13.54
CA ALA A 27 13.89 3.15 -13.29
C ALA A 27 14.47 4.54 -12.96
N ASP A 28 15.28 4.65 -11.91
CA ASP A 28 15.94 5.89 -11.51
C ASP A 28 17.07 5.60 -10.50
N LYS A 29 17.85 6.63 -10.15
CA LYS A 29 18.80 6.59 -9.03
C LYS A 29 18.05 6.38 -7.71
N ASP A 30 18.72 5.68 -6.79
CA ASP A 30 18.23 5.43 -5.42
C ASP A 30 16.87 4.73 -5.36
N CYS A 31 16.58 3.82 -6.29
CA CYS A 31 15.38 2.98 -6.27
C CYS A 31 15.62 1.58 -5.72
N ILE A 32 14.57 0.97 -5.17
CA ILE A 32 14.51 -0.45 -4.78
C ILE A 32 13.30 -1.13 -5.36
N TYR A 33 13.41 -2.43 -5.58
CA TYR A 33 12.28 -3.28 -5.88
C TYR A 33 11.79 -3.97 -4.62
N LEU A 34 10.57 -3.64 -4.18
CA LEU A 34 9.97 -4.13 -2.95
C LEU A 34 8.50 -4.48 -3.18
N LEU A 35 8.09 -5.69 -2.78
CA LEU A 35 6.70 -6.16 -2.85
C LEU A 35 6.03 -5.95 -4.21
N GLY A 36 6.77 -6.25 -5.28
CA GLY A 36 6.28 -6.16 -6.66
C GLY A 36 6.31 -4.75 -7.26
N ARG A 37 6.94 -3.77 -6.60
CA ARG A 37 6.96 -2.36 -7.01
C ARG A 37 8.36 -1.78 -6.93
N ILE A 38 8.63 -0.82 -7.82
CA ILE A 38 9.81 0.04 -7.71
C ILE A 38 9.46 1.23 -6.82
N LEU A 39 10.30 1.51 -5.84
CA LEU A 39 10.13 2.56 -4.84
C LEU A 39 11.45 3.32 -4.67
N GLU A 40 11.40 4.65 -4.68
CA GLU A 40 12.56 5.45 -4.28
C GLU A 40 12.89 5.21 -2.80
N TRP A 41 14.17 5.07 -2.47
CA TRP A 41 14.65 4.74 -1.13
C TRP A 41 14.13 5.72 -0.08
N ARG A 42 14.05 7.01 -0.41
CA ARG A 42 13.49 8.06 0.46
C ARG A 42 12.05 7.80 0.90
N HIS A 43 11.26 7.07 0.11
CA HIS A 43 9.85 6.76 0.40
C HIS A 43 9.66 5.46 1.17
N LEU A 44 10.75 4.73 1.48
CA LEU A 44 10.66 3.49 2.26
C LEU A 44 10.15 3.75 3.69
N ASN A 45 10.59 4.85 4.31
CA ASN A 45 10.12 5.20 5.66
C ASN A 45 8.63 5.56 5.66
N ASP A 46 8.18 6.35 4.67
CA ASP A 46 6.76 6.68 4.49
C ASP A 46 5.92 5.39 4.34
N ALA A 47 6.41 4.41 3.57
CA ALA A 47 5.73 3.13 3.40
C ALA A 47 5.67 2.30 4.70
N ALA A 48 6.73 2.34 5.52
CA ALA A 48 6.78 1.66 6.82
C ALA A 48 5.80 2.28 7.83
N GLU A 49 5.79 3.61 7.96
CA GLU A 49 4.88 4.34 8.84
C GLU A 49 3.40 4.10 8.46
N LEU A 50 3.11 4.11 7.15
CA LEU A 50 1.78 3.82 6.64
C LEU A 50 1.38 2.36 6.90
N LYS A 51 2.30 1.41 6.77
CA LYS A 51 2.07 0.00 7.14
C LYS A 51 1.70 -0.12 8.62
N ASP A 52 2.38 0.60 9.51
CA ASP A 52 2.11 0.54 10.96
C ASP A 52 0.76 1.16 11.29
N THR A 53 0.42 2.28 10.64
CA THR A 53 -0.92 2.92 10.73
C THR A 53 -2.02 1.94 10.35
N VAL A 54 -1.87 1.26 9.21
CA VAL A 54 -2.84 0.26 8.71
C VAL A 54 -2.95 -0.93 9.67
N THR A 55 -1.82 -1.42 10.17
CA THR A 55 -1.75 -2.56 11.09
C THR A 55 -2.47 -2.23 12.41
N ARG A 56 -2.25 -1.04 12.97
CA ARG A 56 -2.97 -0.54 14.15
C ARG A 56 -4.48 -0.45 13.94
N LEU A 57 -4.93 0.05 12.77
CA LEU A 57 -6.37 0.08 12.45
C LEU A 57 -7.02 -1.31 12.50
N ILE A 58 -6.30 -2.36 12.12
CA ILE A 58 -6.79 -3.74 12.14
C ILE A 58 -6.78 -4.31 13.55
N HIS A 59 -5.67 -4.18 14.28
CA HIS A 59 -5.51 -4.81 15.59
C HIS A 59 -6.27 -4.07 16.70
N ASP A 60 -6.07 -2.75 16.79
CA ASP A 60 -6.54 -1.94 17.91
C ASP A 60 -8.03 -1.61 17.77
N PHE A 61 -8.49 -1.43 16.52
CA PHE A 61 -9.87 -1.03 16.22
C PHE A 61 -10.71 -2.16 15.62
N ARG A 62 -10.19 -3.40 15.65
CA ARG A 62 -10.88 -4.63 15.18
C ARG A 62 -11.44 -4.51 13.76
N MET A 63 -10.81 -3.72 12.91
CA MET A 63 -11.22 -3.59 11.51
C MET A 63 -11.03 -4.94 10.80
N SER A 64 -12.03 -5.32 9.99
CA SER A 64 -11.95 -6.58 9.23
C SER A 64 -10.73 -6.56 8.30
N ARG A 65 -9.98 -7.68 8.22
CA ARG A 65 -8.88 -7.83 7.26
C ARG A 65 -9.32 -7.64 5.81
N GLN A 66 -10.61 -7.86 5.50
CA GLN A 66 -11.20 -7.53 4.19
C GLN A 66 -11.05 -6.05 3.81
N PHE A 67 -10.86 -5.17 4.78
CA PHE A 67 -10.53 -3.76 4.58
C PHE A 67 -9.24 -3.58 3.77
N LEU A 68 -8.18 -4.35 4.05
CA LEU A 68 -6.92 -4.35 3.29
C LEU A 68 -7.16 -4.76 1.85
N TYR A 69 -7.94 -5.82 1.64
CA TYR A 69 -8.27 -6.33 0.32
C TYR A 69 -9.05 -5.30 -0.48
N GLN A 70 -10.00 -4.61 0.14
CA GLN A 70 -10.75 -3.53 -0.48
C GLN A 70 -9.81 -2.38 -0.87
N LEU A 71 -8.99 -1.88 0.06
CA LEU A 71 -7.98 -0.85 -0.20
C LEU A 71 -7.11 -1.24 -1.40
N ARG A 72 -6.45 -2.40 -1.33
CA ARG A 72 -5.56 -2.88 -2.40
C ARG A 72 -6.26 -3.04 -3.75
N SER A 73 -7.49 -3.58 -3.76
CA SER A 73 -8.25 -3.83 -5.00
C SER A 73 -8.60 -2.54 -5.74
N PHE A 74 -8.94 -1.47 -5.00
CA PHE A 74 -9.20 -0.16 -5.61
C PHE A 74 -7.95 0.35 -6.30
N TYR A 75 -6.82 0.35 -5.60
CA TYR A 75 -5.61 0.98 -6.12
C TYR A 75 -4.85 0.15 -7.15
N ARG A 76 -5.03 -1.18 -7.18
CA ARG A 76 -4.57 -2.00 -8.31
C ARG A 76 -5.27 -1.62 -9.61
N HIS A 77 -6.52 -1.17 -9.58
CA HIS A 77 -7.24 -0.78 -10.79
C HIS A 77 -6.85 0.60 -11.32
N GLU A 78 -6.46 1.54 -10.46
CA GLU A 78 -6.05 2.90 -10.87
C GLU A 78 -4.63 2.91 -11.47
N ALA A 79 -3.75 2.00 -11.02
CA ALA A 79 -2.40 1.87 -11.60
C ALA A 79 -2.37 1.34 -13.05
N TYR A 80 -3.48 0.80 -13.55
CA TYR A 80 -3.61 0.23 -14.90
C TYR A 80 -4.77 0.83 -15.71
N GLY A 81 -5.49 1.84 -15.20
CA GLY A 81 -6.68 2.42 -15.84
C GLY A 81 -6.40 3.71 -16.61
N GLU A 82 -6.88 3.78 -17.86
CA GLU A 82 -6.92 5.02 -18.64
C GLU A 82 -7.78 6.12 -17.95
N SER A 83 -7.26 7.35 -17.91
CA SER A 83 -7.67 8.55 -17.14
C SER A 83 -9.13 9.06 -17.23
N GLY A 84 -10.11 8.27 -17.71
CA GLY A 84 -11.49 8.75 -17.91
C GLY A 84 -12.48 8.50 -16.75
N GLY A 85 -12.23 7.50 -15.89
CA GLY A 85 -13.23 7.00 -14.91
C GLY A 85 -12.84 7.05 -13.43
N ASP A 86 -11.65 7.59 -13.12
CA ASP A 86 -10.99 7.46 -11.82
C ASP A 86 -11.70 8.24 -10.71
N VAL A 87 -11.96 9.52 -10.96
CA VAL A 87 -12.51 10.45 -9.96
C VAL A 87 -13.82 9.96 -9.36
N GLN A 88 -14.72 9.37 -10.16
CA GLN A 88 -16.00 8.85 -9.67
C GLN A 88 -15.81 7.63 -8.75
N ARG A 89 -14.82 6.76 -9.01
CA ARG A 89 -14.53 5.58 -8.17
C ARG A 89 -13.85 5.99 -6.88
N THR A 90 -12.91 6.92 -6.95
CA THR A 90 -12.28 7.57 -5.80
C THR A 90 -13.33 8.17 -4.85
N TRP A 91 -14.30 8.95 -5.35
CA TRP A 91 -15.33 9.55 -4.49
C TRP A 91 -16.27 8.52 -3.85
N ARG A 92 -16.51 7.40 -4.54
CA ARG A 92 -17.24 6.25 -3.94
C ARG A 92 -16.40 5.56 -2.88
N PHE A 93 -15.09 5.42 -3.11
CA PHE A 93 -14.16 4.90 -2.12
C PHE A 93 -14.15 5.79 -0.89
N GLN A 94 -13.88 7.09 -1.02
CA GLN A 94 -13.80 7.99 0.13
C GLN A 94 -15.12 8.03 0.91
N ARG A 95 -16.28 7.96 0.23
CA ARG A 95 -17.58 7.81 0.90
C ARG A 95 -17.76 6.47 1.60
N ARG A 96 -17.40 5.35 0.97
CA ARG A 96 -17.51 4.01 1.57
C ARG A 96 -16.54 3.84 2.73
N PHE A 97 -15.31 4.29 2.55
CA PHE A 97 -14.27 4.38 3.56
C PHE A 97 -14.74 5.22 4.75
N ASN A 98 -15.23 6.44 4.51
CA ASN A 98 -15.78 7.29 5.56
C ASN A 98 -16.99 6.65 6.27
N ARG A 99 -17.79 5.83 5.58
CA ARG A 99 -18.94 5.11 6.17
C ARG A 99 -18.51 3.91 7.03
N ILE A 100 -17.53 3.12 6.58
CA ILE A 100 -16.98 2.02 7.38
C ILE A 100 -16.33 2.59 8.66
N LEU A 101 -15.73 3.78 8.56
CA LEU A 101 -15.02 4.41 9.66
C LEU A 101 -15.86 5.44 10.45
N SER A 102 -17.12 5.70 10.07
CA SER A 102 -17.97 6.66 10.81
C SER A 102 -18.54 6.10 12.12
N GLY A 103 -18.44 4.78 12.34
CA GLY A 103 -18.95 4.14 13.56
C GLY A 103 -18.09 4.36 14.81
N THR A 104 -16.82 4.76 14.65
CA THR A 104 -15.86 4.84 15.75
C THR A 104 -15.66 6.30 16.18
N ARG A 105 -16.15 6.65 17.38
CA ARG A 105 -15.96 7.99 17.99
C ARG A 105 -14.57 8.22 18.59
N ASP A 106 -13.71 7.21 18.52
CA ASP A 106 -12.37 7.26 19.08
C ASP A 106 -11.48 8.31 18.39
N ARG A 107 -10.82 9.15 19.19
CA ARG A 107 -10.01 10.27 18.68
C ARG A 107 -8.72 9.79 18.00
N GLU A 108 -8.09 8.74 18.51
CA GLU A 108 -6.90 8.14 17.92
C GLU A 108 -7.23 7.50 16.58
N PHE A 109 -8.36 6.80 16.51
CA PHE A 109 -8.88 6.27 15.26
C PHE A 109 -9.09 7.34 14.19
N GLN A 110 -9.73 8.46 14.54
CA GLN A 110 -9.94 9.55 13.58
C GLN A 110 -8.62 10.19 13.11
N LYS A 111 -7.60 10.24 13.97
CA LYS A 111 -6.24 10.68 13.59
C LYS A 111 -5.59 9.72 12.61
N LEU A 112 -5.58 8.41 12.91
CA LEU A 112 -5.00 7.38 12.03
C LEU A 112 -5.71 7.34 10.69
N ARG A 113 -7.04 7.47 10.68
CA ARG A 113 -7.85 7.61 9.47
C ARG A 113 -7.45 8.83 8.65
N ALA A 114 -7.35 10.01 9.26
CA ALA A 114 -7.02 11.23 8.54
C ALA A 114 -5.60 11.15 7.94
N HIS A 115 -4.66 10.59 8.69
CA HIS A 115 -3.31 10.33 8.21
C HIS A 115 -3.32 9.37 7.01
N LEU A 116 -4.04 8.26 7.11
CA LEU A 116 -4.20 7.29 6.03
C LEU A 116 -4.78 7.93 4.76
N ILE A 117 -5.86 8.73 4.87
CA ILE A 117 -6.42 9.42 3.70
C ILE A 117 -5.38 10.36 3.07
N ASN A 118 -4.66 11.14 3.88
CA ASN A 118 -3.68 12.10 3.37
C ASN A 118 -2.52 11.43 2.63
N GLU A 119 -2.00 10.33 3.18
CA GLU A 119 -0.91 9.56 2.57
C GLU A 119 -1.36 8.78 1.34
N LEU A 120 -2.57 8.23 1.38
CA LEU A 120 -3.09 7.43 0.27
C LEU A 120 -3.53 8.28 -0.93
N VAL A 121 -4.01 9.49 -0.70
CA VAL A 121 -4.61 10.35 -1.73
C VAL A 121 -3.59 11.34 -2.33
N GLY A 122 -2.56 11.71 -1.56
CA GLY A 122 -1.61 12.74 -1.97
C GLY A 122 -2.23 14.14 -1.91
N ARG A 123 -1.50 15.11 -1.34
CA ARG A 123 -2.05 16.44 -1.01
C ARG A 123 -2.40 17.35 -2.19
N LYS A 124 -2.20 16.97 -3.47
CA LYS A 124 -2.21 17.96 -4.58
C LYS A 124 -2.77 17.52 -5.95
N SER A 125 -3.18 16.29 -6.17
CA SER A 125 -3.63 15.85 -7.50
C SER A 125 -5.13 15.56 -7.51
N ALA A 126 -5.85 16.18 -8.45
CA ALA A 126 -7.25 15.89 -8.74
C ALA A 126 -7.49 14.42 -9.16
N GLU A 127 -6.40 13.69 -9.45
CA GLU A 127 -6.35 12.23 -9.56
C GLU A 127 -5.82 11.64 -8.25
N VAL A 128 -6.66 10.85 -7.62
CA VAL A 128 -6.30 10.06 -6.45
C VAL A 128 -5.68 8.79 -6.98
N LYS A 129 -4.37 8.77 -7.13
CA LYS A 129 -3.61 7.57 -7.47
C LYS A 129 -2.71 7.26 -6.30
N LEU A 130 -2.71 6.02 -5.81
CA LEU A 130 -1.75 5.64 -4.79
C LEU A 130 -0.33 5.76 -5.32
N ARG A 131 0.51 6.43 -4.54
CA ARG A 131 1.96 6.39 -4.75
C ARG A 131 2.46 4.95 -4.55
N PRO A 132 3.57 4.55 -5.22
CA PRO A 132 4.17 3.24 -5.02
C PRO A 132 4.37 2.87 -3.54
N ALA A 133 4.72 3.85 -2.69
CA ALA A 133 4.86 3.70 -1.24
C ALA A 133 3.59 3.16 -0.56
N GLY A 134 2.42 3.65 -0.95
CA GLY A 134 1.16 3.22 -0.35
C GLY A 134 0.74 1.80 -0.76
N LEU A 135 1.05 1.39 -1.99
CA LEU A 135 0.83 0.01 -2.43
C LEU A 135 1.75 -0.96 -1.69
N VAL A 136 3.03 -0.58 -1.53
CA VAL A 136 4.00 -1.32 -0.72
C VAL A 136 3.52 -1.43 0.73
N ALA A 137 3.04 -0.34 1.32
CA ALA A 137 2.53 -0.32 2.70
C ALA A 137 1.34 -1.26 2.88
N LEU A 138 0.38 -1.29 1.95
CA LEU A 138 -0.78 -2.17 2.01
C LEU A 138 -0.41 -3.65 1.89
N GLU A 139 0.50 -3.99 0.97
CA GLU A 139 0.96 -5.37 0.82
C GLU A 139 1.80 -5.81 2.02
N TRP A 140 2.60 -4.90 2.58
CA TRP A 140 3.38 -5.18 3.79
C TRP A 140 2.47 -5.38 5.01
N ALA A 141 1.47 -4.53 5.21
CA ALA A 141 0.47 -4.68 6.27
C ALA A 141 -0.30 -6.01 6.14
N ARG A 142 -0.61 -6.43 4.91
CA ARG A 142 -1.19 -7.76 4.66
C ARG A 142 -0.28 -8.86 5.17
N LEU A 143 0.99 -8.87 4.76
CA LEU A 143 1.94 -9.90 5.17
C LEU A 143 2.12 -9.98 6.69
N VAL A 144 2.14 -8.82 7.37
CA VAL A 144 2.27 -8.76 8.84
C VAL A 144 1.00 -9.20 9.56
N THR A 145 -0.18 -8.98 8.97
CA THR A 145 -1.46 -9.34 9.60
C THR A 145 -1.93 -10.75 9.24
N GLU A 146 -1.40 -11.35 8.18
CA GLU A 146 -1.68 -12.73 7.74
C GLU A 146 -0.70 -13.77 8.29
N GLY A 147 0.50 -13.35 8.70
CA GLY A 147 1.45 -14.19 9.46
C GLY A 147 0.98 -14.44 10.89
#